data_AF-A0AAV8WY65-F1
#
_entry.id   AF-A0AAV8WY65-F1
#
_cell.length_a   1.000
_cell.length_b   1.000
_cell.length_c   1.000
_cell.angle_alpha   90.00
_cell.angle_beta   90.00
_cell.angle_gamma   90.00
#
_symmetry.space_group_name_H-M   'P 1'
#
loop_
_entity.id
_entity.type
_entity.pdbx_description
1 polymer ?
#
loop_
_entity_poly.entity_id
_entity_poly.type
_entity_poly.pdbx_seq_one_letter_code
_entity_poly.pdbx_strand_id
1 'polypeptide(L)'
;MGLGFDGCSTMVGKENSVQKLIRDQYPRVTFFHCYDPTTKRNFSQATRTKAEQLLCSLSTHKFIICLNIIARYSAQLEPVTNSLQENSVNLLDVQKHIENLLLIFENKRRDANECFRSIFTRSVEIADEFGIEIEQPSITRRQINRPNIQKASAEEYFRIFFFIPYMDSLISSLKT
;
A
#
# COMPACT_ATOMS: atom_id res chain seq x y z
N MET A 1 18.65 15.41 19.38
CA MET A 1 17.91 16.68 19.18
C MET A 1 18.14 17.13 17.74
N GLY A 2 17.16 16.92 16.85
CA GLY A 2 17.22 17.41 15.47
C GLY A 2 16.66 18.83 15.41
N LEU A 3 17.28 19.71 14.63
CA LEU A 3 16.78 21.05 14.35
C LEU A 3 16.29 21.09 12.91
N GLY A 4 15.02 21.47 12.72
CA GLY A 4 14.40 21.61 11.41
C GLY A 4 14.66 23.01 10.86
N PHE A 5 15.25 23.10 9.66
CA PHE A 5 15.41 24.35 8.93
C PHE A 5 14.75 24.20 7.56
N ASP A 6 14.00 25.23 7.13
CA ASP A 6 13.34 25.32 5.82
C ASP A 6 14.31 25.63 4.67
N GLY A 7 15.60 25.81 4.99
CA GLY A 7 16.65 26.09 4.03
C GLY A 7 16.47 27.41 3.26
N CYS A 8 15.60 28.31 3.72
CA CYS A 8 15.33 29.59 3.06
C CYS A 8 16.41 30.67 3.37
N SER A 9 17.41 30.34 4.19
CA SER A 9 18.45 31.28 4.67
C SER A 9 19.79 31.24 3.91
N THR A 10 19.83 30.76 2.66
CA THR A 10 21.04 30.93 1.81
C THR A 10 21.04 32.29 1.15
N MET A 11 21.44 33.33 1.90
CA MET A 11 21.72 34.65 1.34
C MET A 11 23.15 34.68 0.79
N VAL A 12 23.30 35.10 -0.47
CA VAL A 12 24.60 35.42 -1.09
C VAL A 12 25.16 36.65 -0.40
N GLY A 13 26.12 36.44 0.49
CA GLY A 13 26.77 37.51 1.24
C GLY A 13 28.01 37.02 1.95
N LYS A 14 28.94 37.95 2.22
CA LYS A 14 30.27 37.73 2.82
C LYS A 14 30.21 37.24 4.28
N GLU A 15 29.01 37.05 4.83
CA GLU A 15 28.75 36.55 6.18
C GLU A 15 28.30 35.09 6.13
N ASN A 16 28.95 34.22 6.89
CA ASN A 16 28.65 32.80 6.95
C ASN A 16 27.19 32.58 7.40
N SER A 17 26.39 31.89 6.58
CA SER A 17 24.98 31.59 6.90
C SER A 17 24.83 30.92 8.27
N VAL A 18 23.72 31.17 8.97
CA VAL A 18 23.41 30.64 10.32
C VAL A 18 23.64 29.13 10.43
N GLN A 19 23.32 28.37 9.38
CA GLN A 19 23.58 26.93 9.30
C GLN A 19 25.07 26.56 9.44
N LYS A 20 25.97 27.38 8.90
CA LYS A 20 27.42 27.17 8.94
C LYS A 20 27.96 27.40 10.35
N LEU A 21 27.53 28.47 11.02
CA LEU A 21 27.88 28.75 12.41
C LEU A 21 27.44 27.62 13.35
N ILE A 22 26.23 27.08 13.17
CA ILE A 22 25.72 25.99 14.01
C ILE A 22 26.46 24.67 13.75
N ARG A 23 26.89 24.41 12.51
CA ARG A 23 27.71 23.24 12.17
C ARG A 23 29.11 23.31 12.76
N ASP A 24 29.72 24.49 12.76
CA ASP A 24 31.04 24.72 13.34
C ASP A 24 30.99 24.57 14.87
N GLN A 25 29.90 25.02 15.51
CA GLN A 25 29.74 24.95 16.97
C GLN A 25 29.29 23.57 17.47
N TYR A 26 28.53 22.80 16.67
CA TYR A 26 27.99 21.50 17.06
C TYR A 26 28.12 20.44 15.94
N PRO A 27 29.28 19.77 15.83
CA PRO A 27 29.58 18.86 14.70
C PRO A 27 28.78 17.55 14.70
N ARG A 28 28.06 17.23 15.79
CA ARG A 28 27.23 16.02 15.92
C ARG A 28 25.74 16.26 15.61
N VAL A 29 25.36 17.47 15.21
CA VAL A 29 23.96 17.78 14.92
C VAL A 29 23.60 17.32 13.51
N THR A 30 22.67 16.37 13.42
CA THR A 30 22.08 15.93 12.16
C THR A 30 20.98 16.91 11.76
N PHE A 31 21.15 17.57 10.62
CA PHE A 31 20.17 18.48 10.06
C PHE A 31 19.17 17.70 9.21
N PHE A 32 17.89 17.77 9.56
CA PHE A 32 16.81 17.20 8.78
C PHE A 32 16.01 18.34 8.15
N HIS A 33 15.76 18.25 6.85
CA HIS A 33 15.03 19.27 6.11
C HIS A 33 13.54 18.95 6.17
N CYS A 34 12.74 19.84 6.76
CA CYS A 34 11.30 19.73 6.69
C CYS A 34 10.85 20.01 5.24
N TYR A 35 9.95 19.17 4.72
CA TYR A 35 9.35 19.33 3.40
C TYR A 35 8.37 20.52 3.44
N ASP A 36 8.66 21.56 2.68
CA ASP A 36 7.76 22.70 2.47
C ASP A 36 7.29 22.69 0.99
N PRO A 37 5.98 22.51 0.73
CA PRO A 37 5.43 22.44 -0.62
C PRO A 37 5.55 23.76 -1.42
N THR A 38 5.93 24.87 -0.79
CA THR A 38 6.08 26.18 -1.43
C THR A 38 7.51 26.45 -1.94
N THR A 39 8.51 25.75 -1.40
CA THR A 39 9.90 25.86 -1.86
C THR A 39 10.16 25.02 -3.11
N LYS A 40 10.20 25.66 -4.27
CA LYS A 40 10.72 25.09 -5.53
C LYS A 40 12.26 24.91 -5.45
N ARG A 41 12.74 23.97 -4.64
CA ARG A 41 14.13 23.48 -4.75
C ARG A 41 14.19 22.32 -5.73
N ASN A 42 15.16 22.39 -6.64
CA ASN A 42 15.42 21.37 -7.64
C ASN A 42 15.87 20.05 -6.98
N PHE A 43 14.91 19.21 -6.58
CA PHE A 43 15.16 17.78 -6.50
C PHE A 43 15.82 17.34 -7.82
N SER A 44 16.79 16.41 -7.76
CA SER A 44 17.36 15.86 -8.98
C SER A 44 16.20 15.45 -9.90
N GLN A 45 16.29 15.76 -11.19
CA GLN A 45 15.20 15.47 -12.13
C GLN A 45 14.77 14.00 -12.01
N ALA A 46 15.74 13.11 -11.77
CA ALA A 46 15.52 11.70 -11.47
C ALA A 46 14.65 11.43 -10.22
N THR A 47 14.85 12.16 -9.12
CA THR A 47 14.03 12.02 -7.90
C THR A 47 12.59 12.52 -8.14
N ARG A 48 12.41 13.63 -8.87
CA ARG A 48 11.08 14.17 -9.20
C ARG A 48 10.31 13.20 -10.07
N THR A 49 10.92 12.75 -11.16
CA THR A 49 10.28 11.82 -12.09
C THR A 49 9.97 10.49 -11.42
N LYS A 50 10.82 9.97 -10.52
CA LYS A 50 10.51 8.76 -9.75
C LYS A 50 9.33 8.95 -8.80
N ALA A 51 9.27 10.07 -8.09
CA ALA A 51 8.15 10.37 -7.18
C ALA A 51 6.83 10.53 -7.95
N GLU A 52 6.86 11.21 -9.09
CA GLU A 52 5.70 11.36 -9.99
C GLU A 52 5.25 10.01 -10.56
N GLN A 53 6.17 9.15 -10.99
CA GLN A 53 5.85 7.79 -11.46
C GLN A 53 5.19 6.94 -10.37
N LEU A 54 5.71 7.01 -9.13
CA LEU A 54 5.12 6.33 -7.98
C LEU A 54 3.71 6.85 -7.70
N LEU A 55 3.51 8.17 -7.67
CA LEU A 55 2.21 8.78 -7.45
C LEU A 55 1.20 8.32 -8.51
N CYS A 56 1.59 8.32 -9.79
CA CYS A 56 0.75 7.82 -10.87
C CYS A 56 0.42 6.32 -10.72
N SER A 57 1.37 5.50 -10.24
CA SER A 57 1.15 4.07 -10.00
C SER A 57 0.20 3.81 -8.82
N LEU A 58 0.36 4.57 -7.74
CA LEU A 58 -0.49 4.50 -6.54
C LEU A 58 -1.91 5.01 -6.81
N SER A 59 -2.05 5.97 -7.72
CA SER A 59 -3.34 6.54 -8.12
C SER A 59 -4.08 5.68 -9.17
N THR A 60 -3.66 4.42 -9.36
CA THR A 60 -4.40 3.50 -10.24
C THR A 60 -5.54 2.82 -9.47
N HIS A 61 -6.72 2.76 -10.09
CA HIS A 61 -7.89 2.05 -9.56
C HIS A 61 -7.57 0.59 -9.17
N LYS A 62 -6.66 -0.08 -9.90
CA LYS A 62 -6.19 -1.45 -9.59
C LYS A 62 -5.41 -1.48 -8.26
N PHE A 63 -4.54 -0.51 -8.02
CA PHE A 63 -3.75 -0.45 -6.80
C PHE A 63 -4.64 -0.27 -5.56
N ILE A 64 -5.62 0.64 -5.63
CA ILE A 64 -6.56 0.89 -4.52
C ILE A 64 -7.33 -0.38 -4.15
N ILE A 65 -7.87 -1.09 -5.14
CA ILE A 65 -8.62 -2.33 -4.91
C ILE A 65 -7.71 -3.41 -4.34
N CYS A 66 -6.53 -3.63 -4.91
CA CYS A 66 -5.56 -4.60 -4.40
C CYS A 66 -5.12 -4.27 -2.96
N LEU A 67 -4.85 -3.01 -2.67
CA LEU A 67 -4.42 -2.55 -1.35
C LEU A 67 -5.52 -2.79 -0.31
N ASN A 68 -6.77 -2.48 -0.64
CA ASN A 68 -7.91 -2.72 0.27
C ASN A 68 -8.12 -4.21 0.55
N ILE A 69 -7.96 -5.08 -0.45
CA ILE A 69 -8.02 -6.53 -0.24
C ILE A 69 -6.91 -6.95 0.73
N ILE A 70 -5.65 -6.59 0.43
CA ILE A 70 -4.50 -7.00 1.24
C ILE A 70 -4.63 -6.48 2.67
N ALA A 71 -5.00 -5.21 2.86
CA ALA A 71 -5.14 -4.61 4.18
C ALA A 71 -6.19 -5.34 5.03
N ARG A 72 -7.32 -5.72 4.44
CA ARG A 72 -8.41 -6.43 5.14
C ARG A 72 -7.99 -7.80 5.66
N TYR A 73 -7.30 -8.59 4.84
CA TYR A 73 -6.91 -9.95 5.22
C TYR A 73 -5.60 -9.98 6.01
N SER A 74 -4.69 -9.03 5.78
CA SER A 74 -3.50 -8.85 6.62
C SER A 74 -3.88 -8.55 8.07
N ALA A 75 -4.89 -7.70 8.31
CA ALA A 75 -5.39 -7.43 9.66
C ALA A 75 -5.97 -8.69 10.33
N GLN A 76 -6.50 -9.64 9.56
CA GLN A 76 -6.99 -10.92 10.11
C GLN A 76 -5.85 -11.90 10.40
N LEU A 77 -4.73 -11.79 9.70
CA LEU A 77 -3.52 -12.60 9.93
C LEU A 77 -2.66 -12.07 11.08
N GLU A 78 -2.72 -10.78 11.35
CA GLU A 78 -1.97 -10.09 12.41
C GLU A 78 -1.96 -10.80 13.78
N PRO A 79 -3.10 -11.26 14.34
CA PRO A 79 -3.07 -11.98 15.62
C PRO A 79 -2.24 -13.27 15.58
N VAL A 80 -2.24 -13.99 14.46
CA VAL A 80 -1.41 -15.20 14.29
C VAL A 80 0.06 -14.83 14.12
N THR A 81 0.37 -13.81 13.32
CA THR A 81 1.76 -13.40 13.13
C THR A 81 2.36 -12.91 14.45
N ASN A 82 1.59 -12.19 15.26
CA ASN A 82 2.02 -11.72 16.57
C ASN A 82 2.24 -12.90 17.53
N SER A 83 1.33 -13.88 17.53
CA SER A 83 1.47 -15.09 18.35
C SER A 83 2.66 -15.96 17.94
N LEU A 84 3.02 -15.97 16.65
CA LEU A 84 4.21 -16.67 16.11
C LEU A 84 5.53 -15.94 16.38
N GLN A 85 5.50 -14.62 16.53
CA GLN A 85 6.68 -13.78 16.76
C GLN A 85 7.00 -13.59 18.24
N GLU A 86 6.15 -14.08 19.15
CA GLU A 86 6.37 -13.99 20.59
C GLU A 86 7.55 -14.89 21.04
N ASN A 87 8.32 -14.45 22.04
CA ASN A 87 9.51 -15.18 22.51
C ASN A 87 9.19 -16.55 23.13
N SER A 88 7.94 -16.77 23.56
CA SER A 88 7.44 -18.02 24.13
C SER A 88 6.22 -18.51 23.35
N VAL A 89 6.45 -19.08 22.16
CA VAL A 89 5.36 -19.56 21.30
C VAL A 89 4.76 -20.85 21.85
N ASN A 90 3.45 -20.84 22.15
CA ASN A 90 2.68 -22.06 22.36
C ASN A 90 2.18 -22.60 21.01
N LEU A 91 2.96 -23.50 20.40
CA LEU A 91 2.69 -24.03 19.06
C LEU A 91 1.31 -24.71 18.94
N LEU A 92 0.83 -25.38 19.99
CA LEU A 92 -0.47 -26.07 19.98
C LEU A 92 -1.64 -25.09 19.90
N ASP A 93 -1.55 -23.97 20.60
CA ASP A 93 -2.59 -22.94 20.58
C ASP A 93 -2.54 -22.14 19.28
N VAL A 94 -1.33 -21.89 18.75
CA VAL A 94 -1.15 -21.26 17.44
C VAL A 94 -1.72 -22.14 16.32
N GLN A 95 -1.49 -23.46 16.35
CA GLN A 95 -2.04 -24.37 15.36
C GLN A 95 -3.57 -24.34 15.35
N LYS A 96 -4.22 -24.38 16.52
CA LYS A 96 -5.69 -24.23 16.63
C LYS A 96 -6.15 -22.87 16.08
N HIS A 97 -5.39 -21.81 16.33
CA HIS A 97 -5.71 -20.48 15.83
C HIS A 97 -5.60 -20.40 14.30
N ILE A 98 -4.59 -21.05 13.71
CA ILE A 98 -4.41 -21.18 12.25
C ILE A 98 -5.55 -21.99 11.64
N GLU A 99 -5.93 -23.12 12.25
CA GLU A 99 -7.06 -23.95 11.79
C GLU A 99 -8.39 -23.16 11.79
N ASN A 100 -8.64 -22.37 12.85
CA ASN A 100 -9.80 -21.47 12.90
C ASN A 100 -9.76 -20.40 11.80
N LEU A 101 -8.59 -19.80 11.54
CA LEU A 101 -8.42 -18.82 10.47
C LEU A 101 -8.61 -19.43 9.08
N LEU A 102 -8.13 -20.66 8.86
CA LEU A 102 -8.34 -21.41 7.64
C LEU A 102 -9.84 -21.63 7.39
N LEU A 103 -10.60 -22.04 8.41
CA LEU A 103 -12.06 -22.18 8.31
C LEU A 103 -12.73 -20.86 7.95
N ILE A 104 -12.32 -19.74 8.57
CA ILE A 104 -12.84 -18.42 8.25
C ILE A 104 -12.53 -18.07 6.79
N PHE A 105 -11.29 -18.26 6.32
CA PHE A 105 -10.88 -17.92 4.96
C PHE A 105 -11.56 -18.80 3.91
N GLU A 106 -11.75 -20.09 4.17
CA GLU A 106 -12.51 -20.97 3.29
C GLU A 106 -13.98 -20.55 3.18
N ASN A 107 -14.60 -20.14 4.29
CA ASN A 107 -15.96 -19.60 4.27
C ASN A 107 -16.03 -18.27 3.50
N LYS A 108 -15.07 -17.36 3.71
CA LYS A 108 -14.97 -16.09 2.96
C LYS A 108 -14.74 -16.30 1.46
N ARG A 109 -14.03 -17.37 1.09
CA ARG A 109 -13.86 -17.78 -0.32
C ARG A 109 -15.13 -18.40 -0.90
N ARG A 110 -15.90 -19.17 -0.11
CA ARG A 110 -17.20 -19.72 -0.53
C ARG A 110 -18.21 -18.59 -0.79
N ASP A 111 -18.23 -17.59 0.09
CA ASP A 111 -19.09 -16.40 -0.01
C ASP A 111 -18.36 -15.20 -0.67
N ALA A 112 -17.51 -15.49 -1.66
CA ALA A 112 -16.64 -14.51 -2.30
C ALA A 112 -17.41 -13.30 -2.88
N ASN A 113 -18.64 -13.52 -3.35
CA ASN A 113 -19.47 -12.45 -3.92
C ASN A 113 -19.82 -11.38 -2.89
N GLU A 114 -20.37 -11.78 -1.74
CA GLU A 114 -20.78 -10.84 -0.71
C GLU A 114 -19.59 -10.19 -0.01
N CYS A 115 -18.54 -10.97 0.27
CA CYS A 115 -17.32 -10.47 0.89
C CYS A 115 -16.65 -9.43 -0.01
N PHE A 116 -16.49 -9.75 -1.29
CA PHE A 116 -15.87 -8.83 -2.25
C PHE A 116 -16.71 -7.58 -2.46
N ARG A 117 -18.05 -7.68 -2.50
CA ARG A 117 -18.93 -6.51 -2.63
C ARG A 117 -18.65 -5.45 -1.57
N SER A 118 -18.52 -5.85 -0.30
CA SER A 118 -18.23 -4.93 0.80
C SER A 118 -16.84 -4.25 0.67
N ILE A 119 -15.86 -4.97 0.15
CA ILE A 119 -14.49 -4.46 -0.09
C ILE A 119 -14.50 -3.53 -1.31
N PHE A 120 -15.27 -3.89 -2.34
CA PHE A 120 -15.40 -3.12 -3.56
C PHE A 120 -16.08 -1.78 -3.29
N THR A 121 -17.23 -1.74 -2.60
CA THR A 121 -17.91 -0.48 -2.22
C THR A 121 -16.97 0.47 -1.48
N ARG A 122 -16.22 -0.04 -0.49
CA ARG A 122 -15.24 0.79 0.23
C ARG A 122 -14.09 1.27 -0.67
N SER A 123 -13.70 0.46 -1.66
CA SER A 123 -12.69 0.87 -2.65
C SER A 123 -13.22 1.93 -3.60
N VAL A 124 -14.51 1.90 -3.95
CA VAL A 124 -15.19 2.97 -4.70
C VAL A 124 -15.21 4.26 -3.90
N GLU A 125 -15.62 4.21 -2.62
CA GLU A 125 -15.65 5.40 -1.74
C GLU A 125 -14.27 6.07 -1.65
N ILE A 126 -13.20 5.27 -1.48
CA ILE A 126 -11.83 5.77 -1.42
C ILE A 126 -11.41 6.33 -2.79
N ALA A 127 -11.76 5.67 -3.89
CA ALA A 127 -11.42 6.16 -5.22
C ALA A 127 -12.14 7.48 -5.55
N ASP A 128 -13.39 7.64 -5.12
CA ASP A 128 -14.16 8.88 -5.25
C ASP A 128 -13.51 10.03 -4.46
N GLU A 129 -12.99 9.76 -3.24
CA GLU A 129 -12.24 10.74 -2.44
C GLU A 129 -10.98 11.25 -3.17
N PHE A 130 -10.31 10.37 -3.91
CA PHE A 130 -9.13 10.72 -4.72
C PHE A 130 -9.46 11.18 -6.15
N GLY A 131 -10.74 11.24 -6.54
CA GLY A 131 -11.18 11.62 -7.89
C GLY A 131 -10.73 10.63 -8.97
N ILE A 132 -10.58 9.35 -8.62
CA ILE A 132 -10.13 8.28 -9.52
C ILE A 132 -11.35 7.49 -9.99
N GLU A 133 -11.66 7.55 -11.27
CA GLU A 133 -12.73 6.72 -11.85
C GLU A 133 -12.30 5.24 -11.90
N ILE A 134 -13.10 4.38 -11.28
CA ILE A 134 -12.91 2.92 -11.36
C ILE A 134 -13.54 2.43 -12.66
N GLU A 135 -12.73 2.40 -13.71
CA GLU A 135 -13.13 1.81 -14.98
C GLU A 135 -12.74 0.33 -15.07
N GLN A 136 -13.56 -0.45 -15.78
CA GLN A 136 -13.17 -1.78 -16.21
C GLN A 136 -12.01 -1.65 -17.21
N PRO A 137 -10.85 -2.30 -16.98
CA PRO A 137 -9.74 -2.20 -17.90
C PRO A 137 -10.16 -2.70 -19.29
N SER A 138 -9.86 -1.91 -20.33
CA SER A 138 -10.27 -2.18 -21.70
C SER A 138 -9.86 -3.60 -22.13
N ILE A 139 -10.86 -4.42 -22.42
CA ILE A 139 -10.64 -5.80 -22.87
C ILE A 139 -10.24 -5.75 -24.34
N THR A 140 -9.00 -6.12 -24.65
CA THR A 140 -8.56 -6.33 -26.02
C THR A 140 -9.26 -7.57 -26.61
N ARG A 141 -9.72 -7.49 -27.86
CA ARG A 141 -10.49 -8.56 -28.53
C ARG A 141 -9.78 -9.93 -28.54
N ARG A 142 -8.46 -9.97 -28.39
CA ARG A 142 -7.65 -11.18 -28.39
C ARG A 142 -6.76 -11.20 -27.15
N GLN A 143 -7.08 -12.06 -26.18
CA GLN A 143 -6.19 -12.44 -25.08
C GLN A 143 -5.87 -13.93 -25.23
N ILE A 144 -4.57 -14.27 -25.32
CA ILE A 144 -4.11 -15.65 -25.53
C ILE A 144 -3.75 -16.32 -24.19
N ASN A 145 -3.18 -15.56 -23.25
CA ASN A 145 -2.66 -16.09 -21.99
C ASN A 145 -3.58 -15.86 -20.77
N ARG A 146 -4.73 -15.19 -20.95
CA ARG A 146 -5.67 -14.83 -19.87
C ARG A 146 -7.11 -15.11 -20.31
N PRO A 147 -8.00 -15.64 -19.43
CA PRO A 147 -9.40 -15.87 -19.78
C PRO A 147 -10.09 -14.54 -20.12
N ASN A 148 -10.78 -14.52 -21.25
CA ASN A 148 -11.45 -13.33 -21.78
C ASN A 148 -12.91 -13.29 -21.30
N ILE A 149 -13.18 -12.52 -20.24
CA ILE A 149 -14.54 -12.36 -19.68
C ILE A 149 -15.20 -11.15 -20.33
N GLN A 150 -15.92 -11.38 -21.43
CA GLN A 150 -16.35 -10.32 -22.34
C GLN A 150 -17.51 -9.43 -21.81
N LYS A 151 -18.14 -9.77 -20.67
CA LYS A 151 -19.30 -9.07 -20.09
C LYS A 151 -19.40 -9.17 -18.55
N ALA A 152 -18.31 -8.98 -17.83
CA ALA A 152 -18.35 -8.90 -16.36
C ALA A 152 -18.52 -7.45 -15.90
N SER A 153 -19.29 -7.24 -14.83
CA SER A 153 -19.22 -5.97 -14.08
C SER A 153 -17.78 -5.71 -13.62
N ALA A 154 -17.38 -4.44 -13.45
CA ALA A 154 -16.05 -4.11 -12.91
C ALA A 154 -15.78 -4.89 -11.61
N GLU A 155 -16.80 -5.04 -10.76
CA GLU A 155 -16.75 -5.83 -9.53
C GLU A 155 -16.38 -7.30 -9.80
N GLU A 156 -17.04 -7.95 -10.76
CA GLU A 156 -16.78 -9.36 -11.09
C GLU A 156 -15.40 -9.56 -11.68
N TYR A 157 -14.92 -8.61 -12.50
CA TYR A 157 -13.57 -8.63 -13.04
C TYR A 157 -12.54 -8.63 -11.90
N PHE A 158 -12.65 -7.69 -10.96
CA PHE A 158 -11.70 -7.61 -9.85
C PHE A 158 -11.80 -8.82 -8.91
N ARG A 159 -13.01 -9.34 -8.69
CA ARG A 159 -13.21 -10.55 -7.91
C ARG A 159 -12.49 -11.76 -8.51
N ILE A 160 -12.70 -12.02 -9.80
CA ILE A 160 -12.16 -13.23 -10.46
C ILE A 160 -10.64 -13.15 -10.60
N PHE A 161 -10.10 -11.96 -10.89
CA PHE A 161 -8.69 -11.84 -11.23
C PHE A 161 -7.76 -11.46 -10.09
N PHE A 162 -8.26 -10.83 -9.04
CA PHE A 162 -7.43 -10.40 -7.92
C PHE A 162 -7.85 -11.10 -6.63
N PHE A 163 -9.13 -11.04 -6.27
CA PHE A 163 -9.61 -11.56 -4.99
C PHE A 163 -9.49 -13.09 -4.89
N ILE A 164 -10.04 -13.83 -5.86
CA ILE A 164 -9.99 -15.31 -5.82
C ILE A 164 -8.55 -15.80 -5.82
N PRO A 165 -7.66 -15.42 -6.77
CA PRO A 165 -6.28 -15.90 -6.77
C PRO A 165 -5.51 -15.55 -5.49
N TYR A 166 -5.79 -14.40 -4.89
CA TYR A 166 -5.18 -14.00 -3.62
C TYR A 166 -5.68 -14.84 -2.44
N MET A 167 -6.98 -15.11 -2.34
CA MET A 167 -7.52 -15.99 -1.30
C MET A 167 -7.01 -17.42 -1.46
N ASP A 168 -6.85 -17.90 -2.68
CA ASP A 168 -6.31 -19.21 -3.01
C ASP A 168 -4.86 -19.34 -2.54
N SER A 169 -4.03 -18.33 -2.83
CA SER A 169 -2.64 -18.33 -2.40
C SER A 169 -2.52 -18.26 -0.88
N LEU A 170 -3.33 -17.43 -0.20
CA LEU A 170 -3.35 -17.35 1.26
C LEU A 170 -3.74 -18.69 1.91
N ILE A 171 -4.82 -19.32 1.45
CA ILE A 171 -5.26 -20.62 1.98
C ILE A 171 -4.17 -21.69 1.72
N SER A 172 -3.55 -21.68 0.54
CA SER A 172 -2.46 -22.60 0.23
C SER A 172 -1.24 -22.38 1.14
N SER A 173 -0.85 -21.13 1.37
CA SER A 173 0.30 -20.78 2.22
C SER A 173 0.09 -21.14 3.69
N LEU A 174 -1.15 -21.07 4.20
CA LEU A 174 -1.48 -21.42 5.59
C LEU A 174 -1.69 -22.93 5.82
N LYS A 175 -1.98 -23.70 4.77
CA LYS A 175 -2.10 -25.16 4.83
C LYS A 175 -0.75 -25.89 4.76
N THR A 176 0.30 -25.20 4.32
CA THR A 176 1.65 -25.76 4.13
C THR A 176 2.38 -25.81 5.47
#